data_AF-A0A3D2CD93-F1
#
_entry.id   AF-A0A3D2CD93-F1
#
_cell.length_a   1.000
_cell.length_b   1.000
_cell.length_c   1.000
_cell.angle_alpha   90.00
_cell.angle_beta   90.00
_cell.angle_gamma   90.00
#
_symmetry.space_group_name_H-M   'P 1'
#
loop_
_entity.id
_entity.type
_entity.pdbx_description
1 polymer ?
#
loop_
_entity_poly.entity_id
_entity_poly.type
_entity_poly.pdbx_seq_one_letter_code
_entity_poly.pdbx_strand_id
1 'polypeptide(L)'
;MIGVLDWGIGGLFAVERMLAREPTLDLAVLSDAGNVPYGRQSRPQLCASVRDSVARLRELGAGPILVACHSASTVLPELDLPDVEGVVRPEAVPLGGTILVLGGIRTIRSGAWRRALQHHGTVIQRIAQPLSAAVEAGHIHHPATAQALDRILAPGRA
;
A
#
# COMPACT_ATOMS: atom_id res chain seq x y z
N MET A 1 17.39 -6.57 -12.41
CA MET A 1 16.86 -6.27 -11.08
C MET A 1 15.61 -5.40 -11.13
N ILE A 2 14.54 -5.82 -10.47
CA ILE A 2 13.37 -4.98 -10.13
C ILE A 2 13.42 -4.69 -8.63
N GLY A 3 13.21 -3.43 -8.24
CA GLY A 3 13.11 -3.06 -6.83
C GLY A 3 11.69 -3.24 -6.29
N VAL A 4 11.54 -3.64 -5.03
CA VAL A 4 10.25 -3.70 -4.33
C VAL A 4 10.36 -2.96 -2.99
N LEU A 5 9.56 -1.91 -2.81
CA LEU A 5 9.51 -1.11 -1.59
C LEU A 5 8.21 -1.36 -0.81
N ASP A 6 8.32 -1.77 0.45
CA ASP A 6 7.25 -1.66 1.44
C ASP A 6 7.77 -1.07 2.77
N TRP A 7 6.87 -0.61 3.63
CA TRP A 7 7.25 -0.26 5.00
C TRP A 7 7.39 -1.50 5.90
N GLY A 8 6.56 -2.53 5.71
CA GLY A 8 6.53 -3.70 6.58
C GLY A 8 6.94 -4.98 5.84
N ILE A 9 6.21 -6.05 6.14
CA ILE A 9 6.32 -7.36 5.45
C ILE A 9 5.27 -7.54 4.35
N GLY A 10 4.33 -6.61 4.18
CA GLY A 10 3.21 -6.72 3.24
C GLY A 10 3.66 -6.77 1.77
N GLY A 11 4.79 -6.14 1.46
CA GLY A 11 5.44 -6.21 0.15
C GLY A 11 5.84 -7.62 -0.29
N LEU A 12 6.01 -8.57 0.65
CA LEU A 12 6.34 -9.96 0.32
C LEU A 12 5.24 -10.65 -0.50
N PHE A 13 3.97 -10.24 -0.37
CA PHE A 13 2.91 -10.73 -1.25
C PHE A 13 3.13 -10.34 -2.71
N ALA A 14 3.65 -9.13 -2.98
CA ALA A 14 3.99 -8.72 -4.34
C ALA A 14 5.16 -9.58 -4.89
N VAL A 15 6.19 -9.79 -4.06
CA VAL A 15 7.36 -10.64 -4.38
C VAL A 15 6.93 -12.07 -4.72
N GLU A 16 6.09 -12.69 -3.88
CA GLU A 16 5.53 -14.03 -4.11
C GLU A 16 4.80 -14.11 -5.45
N ARG A 17 3.92 -13.14 -5.73
CA ARG A 17 3.12 -13.10 -6.97
C ARG A 17 3.94 -12.78 -8.22
N MET A 18 5.11 -12.14 -8.06
CA MET A 18 6.08 -11.91 -9.14
C MET A 18 6.86 -13.19 -9.43
N LEU A 19 7.46 -13.83 -8.41
CA LEU A 19 8.22 -15.08 -8.55
C LEU A 19 7.34 -16.26 -9.00
N ALA A 20 6.08 -16.30 -8.60
CA ALA A 20 5.12 -17.29 -9.08
C ALA A 20 4.77 -17.15 -10.58
N ARG A 21 5.06 -15.99 -11.20
CA ARG A 21 4.87 -15.74 -12.64
C ARG A 21 6.16 -15.88 -13.43
N GLU A 22 7.27 -15.43 -12.88
CA GLU A 22 8.61 -15.58 -13.45
C GLU A 22 9.60 -15.92 -12.32
N PRO A 23 9.89 -17.21 -12.07
CA PRO A 23 10.76 -17.66 -10.99
C PRO A 23 12.21 -17.18 -11.09
N THR A 24 12.66 -16.74 -12.26
CA THR A 24 14.02 -16.24 -12.49
C THR A 24 14.16 -14.72 -12.33
N LEU A 25 13.11 -14.02 -11.86
CA LEU A 25 13.18 -12.59 -11.59
C LEU A 25 14.25 -12.27 -10.52
N ASP A 26 15.21 -11.45 -10.93
CA ASP A 26 16.17 -10.78 -10.07
C ASP A 26 15.51 -9.58 -9.36
N LEU A 27 15.41 -9.65 -8.03
CA LEU A 27 14.65 -8.72 -7.18
C LEU A 27 15.50 -8.14 -6.03
N ALA A 28 15.42 -6.82 -5.85
CA ALA A 28 15.89 -6.15 -4.63
C ALA A 28 14.68 -5.72 -3.77
N VAL A 29 14.54 -6.31 -2.59
CA VAL A 29 13.41 -6.02 -1.69
C VAL A 29 13.88 -5.14 -0.53
N LEU A 30 13.32 -3.95 -0.42
CA LEU A 30 13.57 -3.00 0.66
C LEU A 30 12.32 -2.89 1.56
N SER A 31 12.50 -3.26 2.84
CA SER A 31 11.53 -3.01 3.90
C SER A 31 12.02 -1.83 4.73
N ASP A 32 11.23 -0.76 4.80
CA ASP A 32 11.56 0.46 5.56
C ASP A 32 11.09 0.40 7.04
N ALA A 33 10.95 -0.81 7.59
CA ALA A 33 10.37 -1.08 8.91
C ALA A 33 11.17 -0.47 10.07
N GLY A 34 12.46 -0.16 9.85
CA GLY A 34 13.31 0.57 10.80
C GLY A 34 12.94 2.05 10.95
N ASN A 35 12.12 2.60 10.06
CA ASN A 35 11.66 3.99 10.09
C ASN A 35 10.21 4.12 10.60
N VAL A 36 9.80 5.35 10.89
CA VAL A 36 8.43 5.68 11.34
C VAL A 36 7.40 5.16 10.33
N PRO A 37 6.36 4.41 10.75
CA PRO A 37 5.37 3.85 9.84
C PRO A 37 4.78 4.86 8.86
N TYR A 38 4.79 4.53 7.56
CA TYR A 38 4.24 5.39 6.50
C TYR A 38 2.77 5.78 6.73
N GLY A 39 2.01 4.91 7.41
CA GLY A 39 0.64 5.20 7.86
C GLY A 39 0.53 6.38 8.85
N ARG A 40 1.60 6.66 9.60
CA ARG A 40 1.71 7.77 10.56
C ARG A 40 2.26 9.03 9.87
N GLN A 41 3.41 8.93 9.19
CA GLN A 41 3.91 9.98 8.28
C GLN A 41 4.38 11.27 8.96
N SER A 42 4.20 12.52 8.46
CA SER A 42 3.17 13.21 7.64
C SER A 42 3.11 12.94 6.10
N ARG A 43 2.76 13.94 5.24
CA ARG A 43 2.81 13.85 3.76
C ARG A 43 4.20 14.27 3.24
N PRO A 44 4.73 15.47 3.56
CA PRO A 44 6.11 15.82 3.20
C PRO A 44 7.17 14.83 3.71
N GLN A 45 7.00 14.30 4.93
CA GLN A 45 7.88 13.26 5.48
C GLN A 45 7.81 11.96 4.67
N LEU A 46 6.62 11.55 4.22
CA LEU A 46 6.46 10.37 3.39
C LEU A 46 7.05 10.58 1.98
N CYS A 47 6.90 11.77 1.41
CA CYS A 47 7.57 12.14 0.16
C CYS A 47 9.10 12.03 0.27
N ALA A 48 9.69 12.43 1.41
CA ALA A 48 11.11 12.25 1.68
C ALA A 48 11.48 10.76 1.82
N SER A 49 10.83 10.02 2.72
CA SER A 49 11.13 8.59 2.95
C SER A 49 11.00 7.73 1.70
N VAL A 50 10.05 8.03 0.81
CA VAL A 50 9.91 7.30 -0.47
C VAL A 50 11.03 7.65 -1.44
N ARG A 51 11.45 8.92 -1.55
CA ARG A 51 12.62 9.28 -2.39
C ARG A 51 13.90 8.61 -1.89
N ASP A 52 14.15 8.64 -0.58
CA ASP A 52 15.35 8.05 0.02
C ASP A 52 15.37 6.52 -0.18
N SER A 53 14.22 5.87 -0.05
CA SER A 53 14.08 4.42 -0.28
C SER A 53 14.23 4.04 -1.76
N VAL A 54 13.70 4.84 -2.68
CA VAL A 54 13.89 4.66 -4.13
C VAL A 54 15.35 4.88 -4.52
N ALA A 55 16.03 5.88 -3.95
CA ALA A 55 17.46 6.10 -4.17
C ALA A 55 18.30 4.88 -3.75
N ARG A 56 18.06 4.33 -2.55
CA ARG A 56 18.73 3.10 -2.08
C ARG A 56 18.49 1.90 -2.98
N LEU A 57 17.27 1.72 -3.51
CA LEU A 57 16.99 0.64 -4.47
C LEU A 57 17.77 0.83 -5.79
N ARG A 58 17.90 2.07 -6.28
CA ARG A 58 18.73 2.37 -7.47
C ARG A 58 20.22 2.18 -7.20
N GLU A 59 20.72 2.49 -6.01
CA GLU A 59 22.10 2.21 -5.57
C GLU A 59 22.41 0.70 -5.58
N LEU A 60 21.42 -0.14 -5.30
CA LEU A 60 21.51 -1.61 -5.41
C LEU A 60 21.41 -2.12 -6.87
N GLY A 61 21.16 -1.25 -7.85
CA GLY A 61 21.02 -1.61 -9.26
C GLY A 61 19.60 -1.91 -9.74
N ALA A 62 18.56 -1.58 -8.95
CA ALA A 62 17.18 -1.66 -9.42
C ALA A 62 16.91 -0.62 -10.53
N GLY A 63 16.36 -1.08 -11.65
CA GLY A 63 15.83 -0.22 -12.71
C GLY A 63 14.36 0.11 -12.43
N PRO A 64 13.41 -0.73 -12.86
CA PRO A 64 12.01 -0.58 -12.46
C PRO A 64 11.85 -0.80 -10.95
N ILE A 65 10.99 -0.03 -10.28
CA ILE A 65 10.68 -0.18 -8.86
C ILE A 65 9.17 -0.23 -8.62
N LEU A 66 8.72 -1.23 -7.88
CA LEU A 66 7.35 -1.35 -7.38
C LEU A 66 7.26 -0.88 -5.92
N VAL A 67 6.49 0.17 -5.67
CA VAL A 67 6.10 0.58 -4.32
C VAL A 67 4.87 -0.22 -3.89
N ALA A 68 5.12 -1.39 -3.30
CA ALA A 68 4.08 -2.30 -2.81
C ALA A 68 3.28 -1.73 -1.61
N CYS A 69 3.82 -0.74 -0.89
CA CYS A 69 3.07 -0.09 0.18
C CYS A 69 1.95 0.83 -0.36
N HIS A 70 0.69 0.51 -0.06
CA HIS A 70 -0.46 1.39 -0.35
C HIS A 70 -0.38 2.78 0.31
N SER A 71 0.41 2.98 1.38
CA SER A 71 0.58 4.31 1.97
C SER A 71 1.58 5.15 1.17
N ALA A 72 2.75 4.60 0.84
CA ALA A 72 3.75 5.28 -0.01
C ALA A 72 3.23 5.55 -1.42
N SER A 73 2.47 4.62 -2.00
CA SER A 73 1.82 4.80 -3.30
C SER A 73 0.93 6.07 -3.38
N THR A 74 0.42 6.58 -2.25
CA THR A 74 -0.44 7.78 -2.24
C THR A 74 0.29 9.10 -2.50
N VAL A 75 1.64 9.11 -2.43
CA VAL A 75 2.47 10.29 -2.71
C VAL A 75 3.26 10.19 -4.01
N LEU A 76 3.27 9.05 -4.71
CA LEU A 76 4.00 8.90 -5.97
C LEU A 76 3.69 9.98 -7.03
N PRO A 77 2.44 10.46 -7.22
CA PRO A 77 2.15 11.57 -8.15
C PRO A 77 2.81 12.91 -7.78
N GLU A 78 3.44 13.03 -6.61
CA GLU A 78 4.20 14.21 -6.16
C GLU A 78 5.72 14.01 -6.29
N LEU A 79 6.16 12.85 -6.77
CA LEU A 79 7.56 12.45 -6.91
C LEU A 79 7.81 12.14 -8.39
N ASP A 80 8.62 12.96 -9.05
CA ASP A 80 9.00 12.77 -10.46
C ASP A 80 9.93 11.54 -10.61
N LEU A 81 9.30 10.37 -10.74
CA LEU A 81 9.92 9.04 -10.66
C LEU A 81 9.30 8.11 -11.73
N PRO A 82 9.65 8.29 -13.02
CA PRO A 82 8.97 7.63 -14.15
C PRO A 82 9.21 6.10 -14.24
N ASP A 83 10.21 5.60 -13.54
CA ASP A 83 10.60 4.20 -13.34
C ASP A 83 9.92 3.54 -12.12
N VAL A 84 9.06 4.26 -11.40
CA VAL A 84 8.46 3.82 -10.15
C VAL A 84 6.94 3.68 -10.26
N GLU A 85 6.44 2.45 -10.12
CA GLU A 85 5.00 2.15 -10.08
C GLU A 85 4.48 1.97 -8.64
N GLY A 86 3.21 2.28 -8.43
CA GLY A 86 2.51 2.08 -7.16
C GLY A 86 1.34 1.10 -7.25
N VAL A 87 0.84 0.68 -6.08
CA VAL A 87 -0.31 -0.23 -5.95
C VAL A 87 -1.67 0.49 -5.82
N VAL A 88 -1.73 1.80 -6.08
CA VAL A 88 -3.01 2.52 -6.23
C VAL A 88 -3.39 2.54 -7.71
N ARG A 89 -4.05 1.47 -8.14
CA ARG A 89 -4.39 1.16 -9.54
C ARG A 89 -5.91 1.09 -9.73
N PRO A 90 -6.61 2.21 -10.03
CA PRO A 90 -8.07 2.21 -10.20
C PRO A 90 -8.55 1.33 -11.36
N GLU A 91 -7.77 1.17 -12.41
CA GLU A 91 -8.08 0.41 -13.62
C GLU A 91 -8.32 -1.09 -13.36
N ALA A 92 -7.86 -1.62 -12.22
CA ALA A 92 -8.15 -2.98 -11.77
C ALA A 92 -9.51 -3.13 -11.06
N VAL A 93 -10.23 -2.03 -10.81
CA VAL A 93 -11.50 -2.01 -10.08
C VAL A 93 -12.68 -1.88 -11.06
N PRO A 94 -13.63 -2.84 -11.07
CA PRO A 94 -14.80 -2.78 -11.96
C PRO A 94 -15.62 -1.49 -11.82
N LEU A 95 -16.31 -1.14 -12.91
CA LEU A 95 -17.27 -0.01 -12.93
C LEU A 95 -18.63 -0.44 -12.37
N GLY A 96 -19.32 0.50 -11.74
CA GLY A 96 -20.66 0.35 -11.17
C GLY A 96 -20.70 0.00 -9.68
N GLY A 97 -21.89 0.17 -9.09
CA GLY A 97 -22.17 -0.24 -7.72
C GLY A 97 -21.47 0.57 -6.62
N THR A 98 -21.32 -0.07 -5.46
CA THR A 98 -20.67 0.49 -4.27
C THR A 98 -19.31 -0.16 -4.07
N ILE A 99 -18.26 0.65 -4.00
CA ILE A 99 -16.88 0.19 -3.86
C ILE A 99 -16.41 0.50 -2.43
N LEU A 100 -16.14 -0.53 -1.64
CA LEU A 100 -15.57 -0.39 -0.29
C LEU A 100 -14.04 -0.50 -0.34
N VAL A 101 -13.36 0.60 0.01
CA VAL A 101 -11.90 0.64 0.16
C VAL A 101 -11.53 0.59 1.63
N LEU A 102 -10.87 -0.49 2.03
CA LEU A 102 -10.25 -0.66 3.34
C LEU A 102 -8.74 -0.34 3.23
N GLY A 103 -8.16 0.33 4.23
CA GLY A 103 -6.73 0.62 4.21
C GLY A 103 -6.19 1.29 5.46
N GLY A 104 -4.86 1.45 5.50
CA GLY A 104 -4.16 2.15 6.56
C GLY A 104 -4.54 3.63 6.66
N ILE A 105 -4.20 4.26 7.80
CA ILE A 105 -4.62 5.63 8.13
C ILE A 105 -4.24 6.63 7.02
N ARG A 106 -2.99 6.57 6.52
CA ARG A 106 -2.53 7.42 5.41
C ARG A 106 -3.27 7.14 4.11
N THR A 107 -3.38 5.88 3.69
CA THR A 107 -4.04 5.49 2.44
C THR A 107 -5.44 6.10 2.35
N ILE A 108 -6.26 5.94 3.39
CA ILE A 108 -7.63 6.46 3.41
C ILE A 108 -7.69 8.00 3.53
N ARG A 109 -6.89 8.60 4.41
CA ARG A 109 -6.88 10.07 4.61
C ARG A 109 -6.29 10.86 3.44
N SER A 110 -5.44 10.24 2.61
CA SER A 110 -4.90 10.86 1.40
C SER A 110 -5.97 11.21 0.35
N GLY A 111 -7.12 10.52 0.39
CA GLY A 111 -8.13 10.55 -0.66
C GLY A 111 -7.68 10.01 -2.02
N ALA A 112 -6.53 9.33 -2.12
CA ALA A 112 -5.99 8.83 -3.38
C ALA A 112 -6.98 7.90 -4.10
N TRP A 113 -7.46 6.87 -3.41
CA TRP A 113 -8.49 5.98 -3.95
C TRP A 113 -9.82 6.69 -4.25
N ARG A 114 -10.25 7.65 -3.42
CA ARG A 114 -11.47 8.44 -3.70
C ARG A 114 -11.37 9.23 -5.02
N ARG A 115 -10.21 9.85 -5.29
CA ARG A 115 -9.96 10.55 -6.57
C ARG A 115 -9.85 9.57 -7.73
N ALA A 116 -9.04 8.51 -7.56
CA ALA A 116 -8.79 7.52 -8.58
C ALA A 116 -10.07 6.78 -9.04
N LEU A 117 -11.00 6.53 -8.12
CA LEU A 117 -12.26 5.80 -8.37
C LEU A 117 -13.48 6.73 -8.54
N GLN A 118 -13.29 8.05 -8.68
CA GLN A 118 -14.40 9.02 -8.68
C GLN A 118 -15.41 8.82 -9.83
N HIS A 119 -15.02 8.13 -10.90
CA HIS A 119 -15.87 7.77 -12.04
C HIS A 119 -16.24 6.28 -12.08
N HIS A 120 -15.82 5.48 -11.09
CA HIS A 120 -16.10 4.03 -11.06
C HIS A 120 -17.44 3.73 -10.39
N GLY A 121 -17.81 4.42 -9.31
CA GLY A 121 -19.05 4.15 -8.58
C GLY A 121 -19.11 4.87 -7.22
N THR A 122 -19.97 4.41 -6.32
CA THR A 122 -20.10 4.98 -4.97
C THR A 122 -18.96 4.51 -4.08
N VAL A 123 -17.93 5.34 -3.92
CA VAL A 123 -16.73 4.99 -3.13
C VAL A 123 -16.91 5.24 -1.63
N ILE A 124 -17.01 4.16 -0.86
CA ILE A 124 -16.96 4.16 0.60
C ILE A 124 -15.54 3.85 1.05
N GLN A 125 -14.99 4.64 1.97
CA GLN A 125 -13.66 4.41 2.53
C GLN A 125 -13.75 4.18 4.04
N ARG A 126 -12.96 3.22 4.58
CA ARG A 126 -12.86 2.94 6.02
C ARG A 126 -11.41 2.67 6.42
N ILE A 127 -10.98 3.26 7.54
CA ILE A 127 -9.65 3.00 8.11
C ILE A 127 -9.66 1.61 8.75
N ALA A 128 -8.77 0.74 8.29
CA ALA A 128 -8.65 -0.65 8.70
C ALA A 128 -7.28 -0.99 9.34
N GLN A 129 -6.60 0.02 9.87
CA GLN A 129 -5.26 -0.10 10.48
C GLN A 129 -5.10 -1.23 11.53
N PRO A 130 -6.10 -1.56 12.37
CA PRO A 130 -5.99 -2.70 13.29
C PRO A 130 -5.78 -4.05 12.59
N LEU A 131 -6.27 -4.21 11.36
CA LEU A 131 -6.14 -5.47 10.62
C LEU A 131 -4.71 -5.72 10.17
N SER A 132 -3.97 -4.70 9.70
CA SER A 132 -2.56 -4.90 9.30
C SER A 132 -1.69 -5.24 10.51
N ALA A 133 -1.92 -4.58 11.66
CA ALA A 133 -1.21 -4.88 12.90
C ALA A 133 -1.53 -6.30 13.42
N ALA A 134 -2.76 -6.79 13.23
CA ALA A 134 -3.11 -8.16 13.55
C ALA A 134 -2.42 -9.17 12.62
N VAL A 135 -2.29 -8.86 11.32
CA VAL A 135 -1.55 -9.70 10.35
C VAL A 135 -0.06 -9.76 10.72
N GLU A 136 0.58 -8.63 10.98
CA GLU A 136 2.00 -8.55 11.39
C GLU A 136 2.28 -9.31 12.71
N ALA A 137 1.30 -9.36 13.62
CA ALA A 137 1.38 -10.13 14.87
C ALA A 137 0.99 -11.61 14.73
N GLY A 138 0.65 -12.10 13.53
CA GLY A 138 0.16 -13.48 13.31
C GLY A 138 -1.24 -13.76 13.87
N HIS A 139 -1.97 -12.74 14.32
CA HIS A 139 -3.27 -12.83 14.98
C HIS A 139 -4.45 -12.95 13.99
N ILE A 140 -4.30 -13.73 12.91
CA ILE A 140 -5.27 -13.84 11.81
C ILE A 140 -6.65 -14.33 12.30
N HIS A 141 -6.67 -15.38 13.12
CA HIS A 141 -7.89 -16.00 13.65
C HIS A 141 -8.23 -15.56 15.09
N HIS A 142 -7.58 -14.50 15.58
CA HIS A 142 -7.79 -14.04 16.95
C HIS A 142 -9.16 -13.34 17.11
N PRO A 143 -9.94 -13.56 18.18
CA PRO A 143 -11.26 -12.95 18.34
C PRO A 143 -11.27 -11.41 18.26
N ALA A 144 -10.20 -10.75 18.73
CA ALA A 144 -10.06 -9.29 18.61
C ALA A 144 -9.93 -8.80 17.16
N THR A 145 -9.39 -9.63 16.26
CA THR A 145 -9.25 -9.34 14.82
C THR A 145 -10.61 -9.43 14.13
N ALA A 146 -11.40 -10.47 14.44
CA ALA A 146 -12.79 -10.56 14.00
C ALA A 146 -13.62 -9.37 14.50
N GLN A 147 -13.57 -9.06 15.81
CA GLN A 147 -14.27 -7.91 16.39
C GLN A 147 -13.80 -6.56 15.81
N ALA A 148 -12.53 -6.44 15.38
CA ALA A 148 -12.06 -5.26 14.66
C ALA A 148 -12.65 -5.18 13.25
N LEU A 149 -12.67 -6.30 12.51
CA LEU A 149 -13.28 -6.39 11.19
C LEU A 149 -14.77 -6.07 11.23
N ASP A 150 -15.52 -6.65 12.16
CA ASP A 150 -16.96 -6.38 12.35
C ASP A 150 -17.23 -4.89 12.57
N ARG A 151 -16.40 -4.21 13.38
CA ARG A 151 -16.52 -2.75 13.61
C ARG A 151 -16.14 -1.90 12.39
N ILE A 152 -15.23 -2.39 11.54
CA ILE A 152 -14.81 -1.71 10.30
C ILE A 152 -15.88 -1.87 9.21
N LEU A 153 -16.52 -3.05 9.14
CA LEU A 153 -17.55 -3.39 8.17
C LEU A 153 -18.97 -2.98 8.61
N ALA A 154 -19.18 -2.73 9.91
CA ALA A 154 -20.46 -2.29 10.45
C ALA A 154 -21.03 -1.09 9.64
N PRO A 155 -22.35 -1.04 9.39
CA PRO A 155 -23.00 0.07 8.69
C PRO A 155 -22.87 1.41 9.43
N GLY A 156 -21.72 2.07 9.29
CA GLY A 156 -21.51 3.44 9.73
C GLY A 156 -22.23 4.40 8.77
N ARG A 157 -22.95 5.38 9.33
CA ARG A 157 -23.62 6.46 8.59
C ARG A 157 -22.65 7.10 7.57
N ALA A 158 -23.18 7.45 6.40
CA ALA A 158 -22.43 8.03 5.28
C ALA A 158 -21.74 9.35 5.67
#